data_AF-A0A2E3N3X6-F1
#
_entry.id   AF-A0A2E3N3X6-F1
#
_cell.length_a   1.000
_cell.length_b   1.000
_cell.length_c   1.000
_cell.angle_alpha   90.00
_cell.angle_beta   90.00
_cell.angle_gamma   90.00
#
_symmetry.space_group_name_H-M   'P 1'
#
loop_
_entity.id
_entity.type
_entity.pdbx_description
1 polymer ?
#
loop_
_entity_poly.entity_id
_entity_poly.type
_entity_poly.pdbx_seq_one_letter_code
_entity_poly.pdbx_strand_id
1 'polypeptide(L)' 'MLKRTFTILFFLFFTTFCFTQTKPYKEYYETGQLKVEGNLVNGKKTGVWKYYHENGQLWYETPYKNGKRDGITIWY' A
#
# COMPACT_ATOMS: atom_id res chain seq x y z
N MET A 1 22.61 36.76 20.56
CA MET A 1 21.27 36.63 19.93
C MET A 1 21.31 35.79 18.64
N LEU A 2 22.03 34.65 18.62
CA LEU A 2 22.21 33.82 17.40
C LEU A 2 21.73 32.36 17.55
N LYS A 3 21.07 32.01 18.66
CA LYS A 3 20.56 30.66 18.93
C LYS A 3 19.06 30.48 18.59
N ARG A 4 18.33 31.59 18.34
CA ARG A 4 16.86 31.58 18.15
C ARG A 4 16.43 31.40 16.69
N THR A 5 17.30 31.66 15.72
CA THR A 5 17.02 31.51 14.29
C THR A 5 17.19 30.06 13.80
N PHE A 6 18.04 29.27 14.44
CA PHE A 6 18.26 27.86 14.08
C PHE A 6 17.06 26.95 14.46
N THR A 7 16.37 27.27 15.55
CA THR A 7 15.15 26.55 15.96
C THR A 7 13.98 26.81 15.00
N ILE A 8 13.92 27.98 14.36
CA ILE A 8 12.81 28.37 13.46
C ILE A 8 12.95 27.73 12.07
N LEU A 9 14.17 27.46 11.58
CA LEU A 9 14.36 26.74 10.31
C LEU A 9 14.09 25.23 10.41
N PHE A 10 14.23 24.63 11.59
CA PHE A 10 13.93 23.20 11.79
C PHE A 10 12.42 22.91 11.75
N PHE A 11 11.58 23.93 11.98
CA PHE A 11 10.12 23.82 12.02
C PHE A 11 9.43 23.93 10.64
N LEU A 12 10.14 24.47 9.62
CA LEU A 12 9.59 24.66 8.28
C LEU A 12 9.73 23.42 7.37
N PHE A 13 10.49 22.40 7.77
CA PHE A 13 10.69 21.16 7.00
C PHE A 13 9.64 20.08 7.26
N PHE A 14 8.80 20.22 8.29
CA PHE A 14 7.85 19.19 8.72
C PHE A 14 6.45 19.30 8.09
N THR A 15 6.18 20.39 7.34
CA THR A 15 4.82 20.69 6.85
C THR A 15 4.45 19.96 5.56
N THR A 16 5.43 19.42 4.83
CA THR A 16 5.16 18.70 3.56
C THR A 16 5.26 17.19 3.68
N PHE A 17 5.59 16.66 4.87
CA PHE A 17 5.64 15.22 5.07
C PHE A 17 4.25 14.64 5.37
N CYS A 18 3.38 14.70 4.36
CA CYS A 18 2.22 13.82 4.28
C CYS A 18 2.71 12.41 3.96
N PHE A 19 3.35 11.73 4.93
CA PHE A 19 3.67 10.32 4.82
C PHE A 19 2.33 9.59 4.73
N THR A 20 1.95 9.23 3.51
CA THR A 20 0.85 8.30 3.32
C THR A 20 1.32 6.93 3.80
N GLN A 21 0.93 6.53 5.00
CA GLN A 21 1.30 5.23 5.55
C GLN A 21 0.65 4.13 4.71
N THR A 22 1.47 3.35 4.00
CA THR A 22 1.04 2.12 3.34
C THR A 22 0.96 1.01 4.39
N LYS A 23 -0.14 0.27 4.42
CA LYS A 23 -0.35 -0.89 5.27
C LYS A 23 -0.37 -2.15 4.41
N PRO A 24 0.53 -3.12 4.60
CA PRO A 24 0.44 -4.40 3.90
C PRO A 24 -0.82 -5.14 4.33
N TYR A 25 -1.45 -5.81 3.37
CA TYR A 25 -2.65 -6.62 3.59
C TYR A 25 -2.43 -8.01 3.03
N LYS A 26 -2.86 -9.02 3.81
CA LYS A 26 -2.90 -10.41 3.40
C LYS A 26 -4.20 -11.04 3.88
N GLU A 27 -4.80 -11.83 3.03
CA GLU A 27 -5.94 -12.70 3.33
C GLU A 27 -5.54 -14.13 2.99
N TYR A 28 -6.00 -15.09 3.78
CA TYR A 28 -5.67 -16.50 3.64
C TYR A 28 -6.96 -17.33 3.50
N TYR A 29 -6.88 -18.45 2.81
CA TYR A 29 -7.92 -19.48 2.81
C TYR A 29 -8.02 -20.15 4.19
N GLU A 30 -9.10 -20.91 4.43
CA GLU A 30 -9.25 -21.71 5.65
C GLU A 30 -8.12 -22.74 5.82
N THR A 31 -7.55 -23.20 4.70
CA THR A 31 -6.37 -24.06 4.65
C THR A 31 -5.08 -23.37 5.11
N GLY A 32 -5.10 -22.05 5.33
CA GLY A 32 -3.93 -21.25 5.67
C GLY A 32 -3.09 -20.81 4.46
N GLN A 33 -3.47 -21.22 3.24
CA GLN A 33 -2.78 -20.77 2.03
C GLN A 33 -3.10 -19.31 1.71
N LEU A 34 -2.13 -18.59 1.13
CA LEU A 34 -2.32 -17.18 0.76
C LEU A 34 -3.42 -17.07 -0.31
N LYS A 35 -4.39 -16.19 -0.08
CA LYS A 35 -5.53 -15.96 -0.97
C LYS A 35 -5.40 -14.64 -1.72
N VAL A 36 -5.05 -13.57 -0.99
CA VAL A 36 -4.86 -12.23 -1.55
C VAL A 36 -3.73 -11.53 -0.83
N GLU A 37 -2.91 -10.77 -1.56
CA GLU A 37 -2.01 -9.78 -0.96
C GLU A 37 -1.95 -8.46 -1.73
N GLY A 38 -1.62 -7.39 -1.01
CA GLY A 38 -1.45 -6.07 -1.58
C GLY A 38 -1.21 -5.01 -0.52
N ASN A 39 -1.31 -3.74 -0.90
CA ASN A 39 -1.13 -2.60 0.00
C ASN A 39 -2.40 -1.77 0.12
N LEU A 40 -2.63 -1.24 1.31
CA LEU A 40 -3.70 -0.31 1.64
C LEU A 40 -3.13 1.07 1.96
N VAL A 41 -3.83 2.11 1.52
CA VAL A 41 -3.60 3.51 1.89
C VAL A 41 -4.93 4.08 2.34
N ASN A 42 -5.01 4.61 3.57
CA ASN A 42 -6.26 5.09 4.16
C ASN A 42 -7.41 4.08 4.04
N GLY A 43 -7.11 2.79 4.25
CA GLY A 43 -8.06 1.68 4.12
C GLY A 43 -8.44 1.28 2.68
N LYS A 44 -7.86 1.90 1.66
CA LYS A 44 -8.17 1.63 0.24
C LYS A 44 -7.04 0.90 -0.47
N LYS A 45 -7.38 -0.06 -1.34
CA LYS A 45 -6.42 -0.79 -2.18
C LYS A 45 -5.56 0.18 -3.00
N THR A 46 -4.25 -0.03 -2.99
CA THR A 46 -3.28 0.69 -3.82
C THR A 46 -2.19 -0.25 -4.32
N GLY A 47 -1.60 0.07 -5.47
CA GLY A 47 -0.57 -0.74 -6.11
C GLY A 47 -1.12 -2.03 -6.71
N VAL A 48 -0.24 -2.97 -7.04
CA VAL A 48 -0.63 -4.27 -7.58
C VAL A 48 -1.16 -5.16 -6.47
N TRP A 49 -2.35 -5.73 -6.69
CA TRP A 49 -2.95 -6.73 -5.83
C TRP A 49 -2.90 -8.08 -6.52
N LYS A 50 -2.46 -9.10 -5.79
CA LYS A 50 -2.31 -10.48 -6.28
C LYS A 50 -3.35 -11.37 -5.63
N TYR A 51 -3.92 -12.25 -6.43
CA TYR A 51 -4.95 -13.20 -6.03
C TYR A 51 -4.47 -14.60 -6.41
N TYR A 52 -4.65 -15.54 -5.50
CA TYR A 52 -4.10 -16.88 -5.62
C TYR A 52 -5.21 -17.92 -5.55
N HIS A 53 -5.01 -19.04 -6.24
CA HIS A 53 -5.80 -20.24 -6.04
C HIS A 53 -5.49 -20.88 -4.68
N GLU A 54 -6.38 -21.76 -4.21
CA GLU A 54 -6.20 -22.50 -2.96
C GLU A 54 -5.04 -23.50 -3.01
N ASN A 55 -4.45 -23.75 -4.18
CA ASN A 55 -3.20 -24.51 -4.33
C ASN A 55 -1.93 -23.63 -4.27
N GLY A 56 -2.08 -22.33 -4.00
CA GLY A 56 -0.99 -21.36 -3.88
C GLY A 56 -0.50 -20.78 -5.20
N GLN A 57 -1.03 -21.22 -6.35
CA GLN A 57 -0.68 -20.66 -7.64
C GLN A 57 -1.29 -19.27 -7.82
N LEU A 58 -0.53 -18.35 -8.41
CA LEU A 58 -1.04 -17.02 -8.76
C LEU A 58 -2.16 -17.20 -9.79
N TRP A 59 -3.34 -16.65 -9.49
CA TRP A 59 -4.49 -16.69 -10.39
C TRP A 59 -4.51 -15.44 -11.29
N TYR A 60 -4.43 -14.27 -10.67
CA TYR A 60 -4.30 -13.01 -11.39
C TYR A 60 -3.73 -11.91 -10.51
N GLU A 61 -3.24 -10.87 -11.17
CA GLU A 61 -2.88 -9.62 -10.52
C GLU A 61 -3.53 -8.43 -11.21
N THR A 62 -3.86 -7.40 -10.43
CA THR A 62 -4.54 -6.22 -10.96
C THR A 62 -4.10 -4.96 -10.20
N PRO A 63 -3.76 -3.87 -10.90
CA PRO A 63 -3.38 -2.60 -10.28
C PRO A 63 -4.60 -1.88 -9.71
N TYR A 64 -4.43 -1.30 -8.52
CA TYR A 64 -5.42 -0.45 -7.85
C TYR A 64 -4.86 0.93 -7.53
N LYS A 65 -5.73 1.94 -7.60
CA LYS A 65 -5.49 3.30 -7.12
C LYS A 65 -6.72 3.81 -6.38
N ASN A 66 -6.54 4.26 -5.14
CA ASN A 66 -7.63 4.76 -4.29
C ASN A 66 -8.84 3.81 -4.19
N GLY A 67 -8.58 2.49 -4.15
CA GLY A 67 -9.61 1.46 -4.04
C GLY A 67 -10.30 1.06 -5.34
N LYS A 68 -9.93 1.68 -6.49
CA LYS A 68 -10.47 1.33 -7.81
C LYS A 68 -9.39 0.65 -8.65
N ARG A 69 -9.79 -0.27 -9.53
CA ARG A 69 -8.88 -0.86 -10.51
C ARG A 69 -8.36 0.23 -11.44
N ASP A 70 -7.05 0.25 -11.67
CA ASP A 70 -6.34 1.29 -12.42
C ASP A 70 -5.30 0.66 -13.34
N GLY A 71 -5.76 -0.06 -14.35
CA GLY A 71 -4.91 -0.71 -15.36
C GLY A 71 -5.38 -2.11 -15.75
N ILE A 72 -4.49 -2.82 -16.45
CA ILE A 72 -4.77 -4.14 -17.02
C ILE A 72 -4.63 -5.22 -15.95
N THR A 73 -5.57 -6.16 -15.96
CA THR A 73 -5.50 -7.38 -15.14
C THR A 73 -4.77 -8.46 -15.92
N ILE A 74 -3.79 -9.10 -15.30
CA ILE A 74 -2.99 -10.19 -15.88
C ILE A 74 -3.43 -11.49 -15.23
N TRP A 75 -3.82 -12.47 -16.04
CA TRP A 75 -4.25 -13.81 -15.61
C TRP A 75 -3.15 -14.83 -15.91
N TYR A 76 -3.03 -15.85 -15.07
CA TYR A 76 -2.00 -16.90 -15.14
C TYR A 76 -2.61 -18.30 -15.19
#